data_AF-A0A5N6BPA9-F1
#
_entry.id   AF-A0A5N6BPA9-F1
#
_cell.length_a   1.000
_cell.length_b   1.000
_cell.length_c   1.000
_cell.angle_alpha   90.00
_cell.angle_beta   90.00
_cell.angle_gamma   90.00
#
_symmetry.space_group_name_H-M   'P 1'
#
loop_
_entity.id
_entity.type
_entity.pdbx_description
1 polymer ?
#
loop_
_entity_poly.entity_id
_entity_poly.type
_entity_poly.pdbx_seq_one_letter_code
_entity_poly.pdbx_strand_id
1 'polypeptide(L)'
;MADRVLSCPDVADLSRGPFGVVATYLPGGLVPGVAIRDDAIEVDIVARYGRPLPEIADLVRDAIGGLAGGRKVDVTIADVVTDDGGRKE
;
A
#
# COMPACT_ATOMS: atom_id res chain seq x y z
N MET A 1 -9.46 3.08 3.75
CA MET A 1 -8.17 2.36 3.87
C MET A 1 -7.11 3.01 3.00
N ALA A 2 -7.33 3.14 1.68
CA ALA A 2 -6.38 3.82 0.78
C ALA A 2 -5.91 5.19 1.28
N ASP A 3 -6.80 6.11 1.63
CA ASP A 3 -6.41 7.43 2.15
C ASP A 3 -5.55 7.36 3.42
N ARG A 4 -5.81 6.36 4.25
CA ARG A 4 -5.04 6.13 5.48
C ARG A 4 -3.63 5.63 5.16
N VAL A 5 -3.49 4.76 4.16
CA VAL A 5 -2.17 4.31 3.67
C VAL A 5 -1.43 5.47 3.02
N LEU A 6 -2.09 6.28 2.19
CA LEU A 6 -1.49 7.46 1.56
C LEU A 6 -1.14 8.57 2.56
N SER A 7 -1.75 8.58 3.76
CA SER A 7 -1.36 9.49 4.84
C SER A 7 -0.04 9.12 5.53
N CYS A 8 0.52 7.95 5.25
CA CYS A 8 1.84 7.55 5.76
C CYS A 8 2.92 8.34 5.01
N PRO A 9 3.81 9.08 5.72
CA PRO A 9 4.81 9.96 5.08
C PRO A 9 5.73 9.23 4.09
N ASP A 10 6.05 7.97 4.39
CA ASP A 10 6.95 7.14 3.59
C ASP A 10 6.24 6.44 2.41
N VAL A 11 4.94 6.68 2.21
CA VAL A 11 4.18 6.14 1.07
C VAL A 11 4.05 7.23 0.01
N ALA A 12 4.54 6.95 -1.19
CA ALA A 12 4.46 7.86 -2.34
C ALA A 12 3.14 7.69 -3.10
N ASP A 13 2.69 6.44 -3.29
CA ASP A 13 1.47 6.12 -4.03
C ASP A 13 1.00 4.68 -3.71
N LEU A 14 -0.18 4.31 -4.19
CA LEU A 14 -0.71 2.95 -4.21
C LEU A 14 -0.48 2.30 -5.58
N SER A 15 0.02 1.06 -5.59
CA SER A 15 0.24 0.29 -6.81
C SER A 15 -0.88 -0.73 -6.99
N ARG A 16 -1.32 -1.00 -8.23
CA ARG A 16 -2.26 -2.11 -8.48
C ARG A 16 -1.59 -3.50 -8.50
N GLY A 17 -0.30 -3.57 -8.13
CA GLY A 17 0.54 -4.75 -8.27
C GLY A 17 0.91 -5.04 -9.72
N PRO A 18 1.82 -6.01 -9.97
CA PRO A 18 2.38 -6.29 -11.29
C PRO A 18 1.34 -6.73 -12.34
N PHE A 19 0.18 -7.22 -11.91
CA PHE A 19 -0.92 -7.65 -12.80
C PHE A 19 -2.15 -6.74 -12.74
N GLY A 20 -2.11 -5.64 -12.00
CA GLY A 20 -3.26 -4.73 -11.87
C GLY A 20 -4.42 -5.25 -11.01
N VAL A 21 -4.19 -6.33 -10.25
CA VAL A 21 -5.22 -7.13 -9.53
C VAL A 21 -5.41 -6.73 -8.08
N VAL A 22 -4.50 -5.95 -7.50
CA VAL A 22 -4.65 -5.44 -6.12
C VAL A 22 -5.50 -4.19 -6.17
N ALA A 23 -6.82 -4.39 -6.15
CA ALA A 23 -7.79 -3.30 -6.13
C ALA A 23 -9.13 -3.77 -5.56
N THR A 24 -9.82 -2.89 -4.84
CA THR A 24 -11.15 -3.14 -4.27
C THR A 24 -12.16 -2.22 -4.94
N TYR A 25 -13.25 -2.79 -5.43
CA TYR A 25 -14.40 -1.99 -5.86
C TYR A 25 -15.22 -1.55 -4.65
N LEU A 26 -15.37 -0.25 -4.46
CA LEU A 26 -16.26 0.35 -3.46
C LEU A 26 -17.37 1.15 -4.18
N PRO A 27 -18.50 1.45 -3.51
CA PRO A 27 -19.46 2.41 -4.01
C PRO A 27 -18.76 3.76 -4.24
N GLY A 28 -18.61 4.17 -5.51
CA GLY A 28 -17.85 5.36 -5.89
C GLY A 28 -16.61 5.08 -6.77
N GLY A 29 -16.21 3.82 -6.95
CA GLY A 29 -15.20 3.43 -7.93
C GLY A 29 -14.20 2.37 -7.47
N LEU A 30 -13.19 2.14 -8.30
CA LEU A 30 -12.10 1.22 -8.03
C LEU A 30 -11.05 1.90 -7.15
N VAL A 31 -10.76 1.34 -5.98
CA VAL A 31 -9.66 1.74 -5.12
C VAL A 31 -8.42 0.92 -5.49
N PRO A 32 -7.41 1.51 -6.16
CA PRO A 32 -6.18 0.81 -6.50
C PRO A 32 -5.34 0.52 -5.24
N GLY A 33 -4.58 -0.56 -5.27
CA GLY A 33 -3.57 -0.94 -4.27
C GLY A 33 -4.08 -1.35 -2.91
N VAL A 34 -5.39 -1.56 -2.77
CA VAL A 34 -5.97 -2.25 -1.60
C VAL A 34 -6.91 -3.31 -2.11
N ALA A 35 -6.71 -4.57 -1.74
CA ALA A 35 -7.65 -5.65 -2.00
C ALA A 35 -8.14 -6.29 -0.69
N ILE A 36 -9.44 -6.26 -0.48
CA ILE A 36 -10.07 -6.89 0.70
C ILE A 36 -10.46 -8.32 0.33
N ARG A 37 -9.89 -9.30 1.03
CA ARG A 37 -10.22 -10.72 0.96
C ARG A 37 -10.90 -11.17 2.26
N ASP A 38 -11.30 -12.44 2.30
CA ASP A 38 -11.98 -13.03 3.46
C ASP A 38 -11.04 -13.18 4.66
N ASP A 39 -9.78 -13.56 4.43
CA ASP A 39 -8.77 -13.85 5.44
C ASP A 39 -7.70 -12.76 5.58
N ALA A 40 -7.48 -11.97 4.52
CA ALA A 40 -6.43 -10.96 4.47
C ALA A 40 -6.87 -9.66 3.78
N ILE A 41 -6.09 -8.62 4.02
CA ILE A 41 -6.12 -7.36 3.28
C ILE A 41 -4.76 -7.21 2.61
N GLU A 42 -4.76 -7.21 1.29
CA GLU A 42 -3.57 -6.98 0.47
C GLU A 42 -3.42 -5.48 0.24
N VAL A 43 -2.23 -4.95 0.46
CA VAL A 43 -1.91 -3.54 0.24
C VAL A 43 -0.61 -3.44 -0.54
N ASP A 44 -0.70 -2.86 -1.73
CA ASP A 44 0.45 -2.68 -2.63
C ASP A 44 0.80 -1.20 -2.69
N ILE A 45 2.02 -0.85 -2.28
CA ILE A 45 2.48 0.54 -2.17
C ILE A 45 3.71 0.83 -3.01
N VAL A 46 3.88 2.10 -3.35
CA VAL A 46 5.17 2.67 -3.76
C VAL A 46 5.76 3.40 -2.56
N ALA A 47 6.95 3.00 -2.12
CA ALA A 47 7.60 3.57 -0.95
C ALA A 47 8.55 4.72 -1.31
N ARG A 48 8.69 5.70 -0.43
CA ARG A 48 9.78 6.69 -0.47
C ARG A 48 11.00 6.09 0.20
N TYR A 49 12.14 6.15 -0.47
CA TYR A 49 13.40 5.69 0.11
C TYR A 49 13.87 6.67 1.19
N GLY A 50 14.25 6.15 2.35
CA GLY A 50 14.70 6.96 3.50
C GLY A 50 14.87 6.16 4.79
N ARG A 51 14.19 5.02 4.90
CA ARG A 51 14.32 4.05 5.99
C ARG A 51 14.15 2.60 5.48
N PRO A 52 14.44 1.58 6.30
CA PRO A 52 14.24 0.18 5.91
C PRO A 52 12.80 -0.12 5.48
N LEU A 53 12.65 -0.75 4.32
CA LEU A 53 11.33 -1.10 3.75
C LEU A 53 10.43 -1.93 4.70
N PRO A 54 10.95 -2.89 5.49
CA PRO A 54 10.11 -3.62 6.45
C PRO A 54 9.44 -2.69 7.47
N GLU A 55 10.12 -1.64 7.91
CA GLU A 55 9.56 -0.67 8.86
C GLU A 55 8.45 0.17 8.24
N ILE A 56 8.58 0.52 6.95
CA ILE A 56 7.51 1.21 6.21
C ILE A 56 6.28 0.30 6.11
N ALA A 57 6.49 -0.99 5.82
CA ALA A 57 5.40 -1.96 5.77
C ALA A 57 4.70 -2.10 7.13
N ASP A 58 5.45 -2.12 8.23
CA ASP A 58 4.89 -2.16 9.59
C ASP A 58 4.09 -0.90 9.93
N LEU A 59 4.58 0.29 9.56
CA LEU A 59 3.83 1.53 9.72
C LEU A 59 2.49 1.51 8.97
N VAL A 60 2.47 0.95 7.76
CA VAL A 60 1.23 0.79 6.99
C VAL A 60 0.28 -0.20 7.69
N ARG A 61 0.80 -1.34 8.18
CA ARG A 61 0.01 -2.32 8.95
C ARG A 61 -0.62 -1.67 10.18
N ASP A 62 0.15 -0.91 10.94
CA ASP A 62 -0.34 -0.21 12.14
C ASP A 62 -1.38 0.85 11.79
N ALA A 63 -1.16 1.61 10.72
CA ALA A 63 -2.06 2.68 10.30
C ALA A 63 -3.47 2.18 9.94
N ILE A 64 -3.58 0.97 9.40
CA ILE A 64 -4.87 0.38 8.98
C ILE A 64 -5.33 -0.81 9.82
N GLY A 65 -4.54 -1.29 10.78
CA GLY A 65 -4.86 -2.46 11.59
C GLY A 65 -6.21 -2.36 12.31
N GLY A 66 -6.55 -1.16 12.82
CA GLY A 66 -7.87 -0.90 13.42
C GLY A 66 -9.05 -0.99 12.45
N LEU A 67 -8.80 -0.83 11.15
CA LEU A 67 -9.79 -0.99 10.08
C LEU A 67 -9.86 -2.44 9.56
N ALA A 68 -8.84 -3.26 9.84
CA ALA A 68 -8.71 -4.59 9.29
C ALA A 68 -9.72 -5.61 9.85
N GLY A 69 -10.34 -5.31 10.99
CA GLY A 69 -11.38 -6.16 11.59
C GLY A 69 -10.85 -7.54 11.99
N GLY A 70 -9.59 -7.63 12.42
CA GLY A 70 -8.94 -8.88 12.81
C GLY A 70 -8.31 -9.68 11.66
N ARG A 71 -8.47 -9.24 10.40
CA ARG A 71 -7.79 -9.83 9.24
C ARG A 71 -6.31 -9.48 9.24
N LYS A 72 -5.50 -10.38 8.67
CA LYS A 72 -4.09 -10.13 8.42
C LYS A 72 -3.93 -9.01 7.39
N VAL A 73 -2.92 -8.16 7.56
CA VAL A 73 -2.57 -7.11 6.59
C VAL A 73 -1.26 -7.48 5.91
N ASP A 74 -1.34 -7.84 4.64
CA ASP A 74 -0.21 -8.18 3.80
C ASP A 74 0.18 -6.96 2.96
N VAL A 75 1.38 -6.44 3.23
CA VAL A 75 1.89 -5.23 2.58
C VAL A 75 3.01 -5.62 1.62
N THR A 76 2.83 -5.26 0.35
CA THR A 76 3.82 -5.41 -0.72
C THR A 76 4.42 -4.04 -1.04
N ILE A 77 5.76 -3.97 -1.08
CA ILE A 77 6.45 -2.84 -1.68
C ILE A 77 6.62 -3.12 -3.16
N ALA A 78 5.79 -2.49 -3.99
CA ALA A 78 5.77 -2.73 -5.43
C ALA A 78 6.87 -1.95 -6.17
N ASP A 79 7.20 -0.76 -5.67
CA ASP A 79 8.28 0.07 -6.20
C ASP A 79 8.83 1.01 -5.11
N VAL A 80 9.98 1.61 -5.37
CA VAL A 80 10.64 2.56 -4.48
C VAL A 80 11.06 3.79 -5.26
N VAL A 81 10.64 4.96 -4.80
CA VAL A 81 11.08 6.24 -5.35
C VAL A 81 12.15 6.86 -4.47
N THR A 82 13.18 7.40 -5.10
CA THR A 82 14.19 8.27 -4.48
C THR A 82 13.88 9.72 -4.84
N ASP A 83 14.24 10.66 -3.95
CA ASP A 83 14.07 12.10 -4.21
C ASP A 83 14.88 12.59 -5.43
N ASP A 84 15.96 11.87 -5.76
CA ASP A 84 16.54 11.90 -7.09
C ASP A 84 15.61 11.15 -8.04
N GLY A 85 14.64 11.87 -8.62
CA GLY A 85 13.60 11.34 -9.49
C GLY A 85 14.13 10.25 -10.41
N GLY A 86 13.80 9.00 -10.06
CA GLY A 86 14.30 7.81 -10.73
C GLY A 86 13.80 7.77 -12.17
N ARG A 87 14.53 8.42 -13.07
CA ARG A 87 14.39 8.23 -14.51
C ARG A 87 14.72 6.77 -14.77
N LYS A 88 13.68 5.96 -15.00
CA LYS A 88 13.82 4.64 -15.62
C LYS A 88 14.36 4.91 -17.03
N GLU A 89 15.61 4.52 -17.30
CA GLU A 89 16.14 4.41 -18.66
C GLU A 89 15.48 3.24 -19.41
#